data_AF-A0AAD7QNK4-F1
#
_entry.id   AF-A0AAD7QNK4-F1
#
_cell.length_a   1.000
_cell.length_b   1.000
_cell.length_c   1.000
_cell.angle_alpha   90.00
_cell.angle_beta   90.00
_cell.angle_gamma   90.00
#
_symmetry.space_group_name_H-M   'P 1'
#
loop_
_entity.id
_entity.type
_entity.pdbx_description
1 polymer ?
#
loop_
_entity_poly.entity_id
_entity_poly.type
_entity_poly.pdbx_seq_one_letter_code
_entity_poly.pdbx_strand_id
1 'polypeptide(L)'
;MASSFPLVAAALGPVSNLFSIIALVESWVFQLNDGQFAFYKDPAWLLALNAVSLAFGVLANLSLLANFTGRVKYNLSQAVSIASFYIGSIILLALIGARYRGYMSMVNSGLDVQFSQGYWSAVITAVLYFLCGFVLTWNEIGHLRGYYPASFILSPSQRSLMLQILCITIWLAGGGGVYSRIQGYSYGDAVYYCDVTILTIGLGDLHPTDDLSRAIILPYALIGILILGLVITNFRSLVISSSREKQALNRVERLRIRHLKRGDSDEFSPTDKESFDLMRHIHHSAKKRDMWNVFAASVIVFSIFWLIGALVFAELEDWEYFHGIYFCSLALLTIGYGDFAPTRPGTRAFFVLWSLAAIPLMTILISSMCDTIIASFVYVTNKLGDLTLRNVSSDSTADLSQMILRKMTTDLESRGQYKPPSDSSNGSRTLNRNDNLDNSEVDRELLLVDAIQGILTDLHENRNKKYSYEEWTMLAQTLDTQFDWLGPNSPIRFPVDEPTLLLRLYWNSLKEHLTSRRISQTGESE
;
A
#
# COMPACT_ATOMS: atom_id res chain seq x y z
N MET A 1 4.03 8.29 -8.72
CA MET A 1 4.27 7.00 -9.41
C MET A 1 5.76 6.70 -9.57
N ALA A 2 6.64 7.67 -9.83
CA ALA A 2 8.06 7.37 -10.10
C ALA A 2 8.93 6.89 -8.92
N SER A 3 8.51 7.07 -7.66
CA SER A 3 9.24 6.48 -6.52
C SER A 3 9.05 4.96 -6.38
N SER A 4 8.21 4.34 -7.21
CA SER A 4 7.86 2.92 -7.11
C SER A 4 8.72 2.00 -7.98
N PHE A 5 9.29 2.49 -9.09
CA PHE A 5 10.06 1.65 -10.02
C PHE A 5 11.35 1.05 -9.41
N PRO A 6 12.21 1.83 -8.73
CA PRO A 6 13.40 1.29 -8.06
C PRO A 6 13.03 0.33 -6.93
N LEU A 7 11.92 0.57 -6.24
CA LEU A 7 11.40 -0.32 -5.21
C LEU A 7 11.01 -1.68 -5.79
N VAL A 8 10.33 -1.68 -6.94
CA VAL A 8 9.97 -2.91 -7.67
C VAL A 8 11.22 -3.67 -8.10
N ALA A 9 12.21 -3.01 -8.69
CA ALA A 9 13.46 -3.65 -9.10
C ALA A 9 14.22 -4.24 -7.90
N ALA A 10 14.29 -3.52 -6.79
CA ALA A 10 14.99 -3.98 -5.60
C ALA A 10 14.25 -5.08 -4.82
N ALA A 11 12.93 -5.21 -5.02
CA ALA A 11 12.12 -6.33 -4.54
C ALA A 11 12.22 -7.57 -5.44
N LEU A 12 12.20 -7.39 -6.77
CA LEU A 12 12.33 -8.48 -7.75
C LEU A 12 13.74 -9.06 -7.80
N GLY A 13 14.76 -8.24 -7.53
CA GLY A 13 16.16 -8.63 -7.55
C GLY A 13 16.49 -9.86 -6.71
N PRO A 14 16.15 -9.91 -5.40
CA PRO A 14 16.35 -11.09 -4.57
C PRO A 14 15.69 -12.34 -5.15
N VAL A 15 14.42 -12.25 -5.57
CA VAL A 15 13.70 -13.37 -6.21
C VAL A 15 14.43 -13.85 -7.46
N SER A 16 14.95 -12.93 -8.27
CA SER A 16 15.76 -13.26 -9.45
C SER A 16 17.02 -14.04 -9.09
N ASN A 17 17.69 -13.65 -8.00
CA ASN A 17 18.89 -14.34 -7.51
C ASN A 17 18.56 -15.75 -6.97
N LEU A 18 17.37 -15.98 -6.40
CA LEU A 18 16.93 -17.33 -6.01
C LEU A 18 16.88 -18.26 -7.23
N PHE A 19 16.22 -17.84 -8.31
CA PHE A 19 16.19 -18.61 -9.56
C PHE A 19 17.60 -18.78 -10.16
N SER A 20 18.45 -17.76 -10.06
CA SER A 20 19.84 -17.85 -10.52
C SER A 20 20.64 -18.88 -9.72
N ILE A 21 20.38 -19.04 -8.41
CA ILE A 21 20.98 -20.08 -7.58
C ILE A 21 20.47 -21.46 -7.99
N ILE A 22 19.16 -21.61 -8.24
CA ILE A 22 18.59 -22.88 -8.73
C ILE A 22 19.26 -23.29 -10.05
N ALA A 23 19.36 -22.35 -10.99
CA ALA A 23 20.03 -22.56 -12.26
C ALA A 23 21.52 -22.92 -12.13
N LEU A 24 22.19 -22.50 -11.07
CA LEU A 24 23.61 -22.78 -10.85
C LEU A 24 23.84 -24.15 -10.19
N VAL A 25 22.95 -24.55 -9.28
CA VAL A 25 23.10 -25.76 -8.47
C VAL A 25 22.61 -27.00 -9.24
N GLU A 26 21.54 -26.88 -10.02
CA GLU A 26 20.90 -28.00 -10.70
C GLU A 26 21.38 -28.12 -12.15
N SER A 27 21.69 -29.34 -12.58
CA SER A 27 22.07 -29.63 -13.97
C SER A 27 20.91 -29.36 -14.93
N TRP A 28 21.16 -28.76 -16.09
CA TRP A 28 20.11 -28.21 -16.98
C TRP A 28 19.36 -29.25 -17.81
N VAL A 29 19.91 -30.46 -17.97
CA VAL A 29 19.31 -31.53 -18.75
C VAL A 29 19.38 -32.84 -17.98
N PHE A 30 18.31 -33.60 -18.03
CA PHE A 30 18.23 -34.94 -17.45
C PHE A 30 17.59 -35.92 -18.43
N GLN A 31 17.81 -37.20 -18.17
CA GLN A 31 17.15 -38.32 -18.84
C GLN A 31 16.27 -39.06 -17.83
N LEU A 32 15.11 -39.52 -18.27
CA LEU A 32 14.24 -40.39 -17.48
C LEU A 32 14.56 -41.86 -17.83
N ASN A 33 15.30 -42.56 -16.97
CA ASN A 33 15.64 -43.98 -17.17
C ASN A 33 14.87 -44.82 -16.15
N ASP A 34 13.88 -45.61 -16.60
CA ASP A 34 13.09 -46.51 -15.74
C ASP A 34 12.56 -45.85 -14.45
N GLY A 35 12.08 -44.61 -14.56
CA GLY A 35 11.55 -43.83 -13.43
C GLY A 35 12.60 -43.16 -12.54
N GLN A 36 13.90 -43.27 -12.85
CA GLN A 36 14.96 -42.54 -12.17
C GLN A 36 15.52 -41.39 -13.02
N PHE A 37 15.75 -40.24 -12.37
CA PHE A 37 16.31 -39.05 -12.99
C PHE A 37 17.84 -39.17 -13.11
N ALA A 38 18.34 -39.33 -14.33
CA ALA A 38 19.77 -39.30 -14.62
C ALA A 38 20.16 -37.91 -15.15
N PHE A 39 20.72 -37.06 -14.28
CA PHE A 39 21.14 -35.71 -14.65
C PHE A 39 22.46 -35.72 -15.43
N TYR A 40 22.50 -35.03 -16.57
CA TYR A 40 23.75 -34.82 -17.30
C TYR A 40 24.55 -33.71 -16.63
N LYS A 41 25.77 -34.02 -16.22
CA LYS A 41 26.66 -33.02 -15.64
C LYS A 41 26.94 -31.89 -16.63
N ASP A 42 26.62 -30.67 -16.24
CA ASP A 42 26.88 -29.51 -17.07
C ASP A 42 28.39 -29.22 -17.19
N PRO A 43 28.83 -28.69 -18.35
CA PRO A 43 30.24 -28.41 -18.58
C PRO A 43 30.73 -27.27 -17.67
N ALA A 44 32.00 -27.35 -17.26
CA ALA A 44 32.58 -26.40 -16.30
C ALA A 44 32.51 -24.94 -16.74
N TRP A 45 32.60 -24.67 -18.05
CA TRP A 45 32.50 -23.32 -18.60
C TRP A 45 31.09 -22.72 -18.42
N LEU A 46 30.04 -23.56 -18.50
CA LEU A 46 28.65 -23.13 -18.30
C LEU A 46 28.43 -22.76 -16.84
N LEU A 47 28.90 -23.60 -15.91
CA LEU A 47 28.84 -23.33 -14.47
C LEU A 47 29.61 -22.06 -14.09
N ALA A 48 30.81 -21.87 -14.65
CA ALA A 48 31.62 -20.69 -14.40
C ALA A 48 30.92 -19.41 -14.86
N LEU A 49 30.40 -19.37 -16.09
CA LEU A 49 29.70 -18.20 -16.62
C LEU A 49 28.37 -17.95 -15.91
N ASN A 50 27.65 -19.01 -15.50
CA ASN A 50 26.43 -18.87 -14.71
C ASN A 50 26.73 -18.26 -13.33
N ALA A 51 27.82 -18.68 -12.68
CA ALA A 51 28.28 -18.07 -11.43
C ALA A 51 28.67 -16.59 -11.60
N VAL A 52 29.29 -16.22 -12.74
CA VAL A 52 29.56 -14.81 -13.06
C VAL A 52 28.25 -14.03 -13.21
N SER A 53 27.24 -14.58 -13.88
CA SER A 53 25.92 -13.92 -13.99
C SER A 53 25.28 -13.69 -12.62
N LEU A 54 25.28 -14.69 -11.75
CA LEU A 54 24.79 -14.58 -10.37
C LEU A 54 25.54 -13.49 -9.61
N ALA A 55 26.87 -13.41 -9.76
CA ALA A 55 27.68 -12.39 -9.10
C ALA A 55 27.26 -10.97 -9.51
N PHE A 56 26.96 -10.73 -10.79
CA PHE A 56 26.39 -9.47 -11.26
C PHE A 56 25.00 -9.20 -10.69
N GLY A 57 24.12 -10.20 -10.62
CA GLY A 57 22.80 -10.04 -10.01
C GLY A 57 22.86 -9.70 -8.51
N VAL A 58 23.78 -10.32 -7.77
CA VAL A 58 24.04 -9.99 -6.35
C VAL A 58 24.62 -8.58 -6.24
N LEU A 59 25.59 -8.21 -7.08
CA LEU A 59 26.19 -6.87 -7.11
C LEU A 59 25.13 -5.79 -7.37
N ALA A 60 24.20 -6.02 -8.30
CA ALA A 60 23.10 -5.11 -8.59
C ALA A 60 22.22 -4.85 -7.35
N ASN A 61 21.81 -5.91 -6.66
CA ASN A 61 20.99 -5.79 -5.45
C ASN A 61 21.71 -5.13 -4.28
N LEU A 62 22.99 -5.46 -4.07
CA LEU A 62 23.81 -4.82 -3.06
C LEU A 62 24.01 -3.33 -3.35
N SER A 63 24.20 -2.97 -4.61
CA SER A 63 24.33 -1.57 -5.04
C SER A 63 23.04 -0.78 -4.78
N LEU A 64 21.86 -1.35 -5.08
CA LEU A 64 20.56 -0.72 -4.77
C LEU A 64 20.36 -0.56 -3.25
N LEU A 65 20.65 -1.60 -2.46
CA LEU A 65 20.51 -1.55 -1.00
C LEU A 65 21.48 -0.54 -0.36
N ALA A 66 22.71 -0.49 -0.83
CA ALA A 66 23.72 0.47 -0.38
C ALA A 66 23.32 1.91 -0.68
N ASN A 67 22.61 2.12 -1.78
CA ASN A 67 22.06 3.42 -2.12
C ASN A 67 20.89 3.82 -1.21
N PHE A 68 19.97 2.90 -0.90
CA PHE A 68 18.84 3.18 -0.01
C PHE A 68 19.24 3.42 1.44
N THR A 69 20.39 2.88 1.86
CA THR A 69 21.01 3.15 3.16
C THR A 69 21.86 4.43 3.18
N GLY A 70 21.94 5.15 2.06
CA GLY A 70 22.71 6.39 1.95
C GLY A 70 24.24 6.20 1.87
N ARG A 71 24.71 4.95 1.75
CA ARG A 71 26.15 4.64 1.66
C ARG A 71 26.73 4.89 0.27
N VAL A 72 25.90 4.77 -0.77
CA VAL A 72 26.31 4.94 -2.17
C VAL A 72 25.47 6.03 -2.85
N LYS A 73 26.12 6.91 -3.61
CA LYS A 73 25.47 7.97 -4.38
C LYS A 73 24.53 7.38 -5.44
N TYR A 74 23.43 8.07 -5.71
CA TYR A 74 22.40 7.70 -6.68
C TYR A 74 22.97 7.29 -8.04
N ASN A 75 23.73 8.19 -8.68
CA ASN A 75 24.23 7.99 -10.05
C ASN A 75 25.11 6.74 -10.16
N LEU A 76 26.00 6.53 -9.17
CA LEU A 76 26.88 5.37 -9.15
C LEU A 76 26.08 4.08 -8.95
N SER A 77 25.12 4.09 -8.01
CA SER A 77 24.31 2.91 -7.73
C SER A 77 23.46 2.49 -8.93
N GLN A 78 22.81 3.46 -9.59
CA GLN A 78 21.98 3.20 -10.76
C GLN A 78 22.80 2.68 -11.93
N ALA A 79 23.96 3.31 -12.23
CA ALA A 79 24.86 2.84 -13.27
C ALA A 79 25.33 1.39 -13.02
N VAL A 80 25.79 1.09 -11.80
CA VAL A 80 26.26 -0.26 -11.42
C VAL A 80 25.12 -1.28 -11.50
N SER A 81 23.93 -0.95 -10.98
CA SER A 81 22.81 -1.89 -10.92
C SER A 81 22.26 -2.19 -12.31
N ILE A 82 22.05 -1.16 -13.14
CA ILE A 82 21.56 -1.31 -14.51
C ILE A 82 22.54 -2.12 -15.36
N ALA A 83 23.83 -1.76 -15.31
CA ALA A 83 24.85 -2.48 -16.05
C ALA A 83 24.93 -3.95 -15.61
N SER A 84 24.92 -4.20 -14.31
CA SER A 84 25.04 -5.57 -13.77
C SER A 84 23.84 -6.44 -14.16
N PHE A 85 22.60 -5.92 -14.09
CA PHE A 85 21.42 -6.67 -14.53
C PHE A 85 21.45 -6.99 -16.03
N TYR A 86 21.80 -6.04 -16.89
CA TYR A 86 21.90 -6.32 -18.33
C TYR A 86 23.04 -7.29 -18.66
N ILE A 87 24.21 -7.14 -18.05
CA ILE A 87 25.34 -8.05 -18.25
C ILE A 87 24.95 -9.47 -17.83
N GLY A 88 24.38 -9.66 -16.63
CA GLY A 88 23.90 -10.96 -16.17
C GLY A 88 22.83 -11.57 -17.09
N SER A 89 21.86 -10.77 -17.53
CA SER A 89 20.82 -11.22 -18.46
C SER A 89 21.40 -11.66 -19.81
N ILE A 90 22.32 -10.87 -20.41
CA ILE A 90 22.96 -11.21 -21.69
C ILE A 90 23.79 -12.49 -21.58
N ILE A 91 24.55 -12.66 -20.48
CA ILE A 91 25.31 -13.89 -20.24
C ILE A 91 24.35 -15.09 -20.20
N LEU A 92 23.26 -15.01 -19.42
CA LEU A 92 22.30 -16.11 -19.32
C LEU A 92 21.62 -16.41 -20.66
N LEU A 93 21.20 -15.40 -21.42
CA LEU A 93 20.62 -15.61 -22.76
C LEU A 93 21.60 -16.34 -23.70
N ALA A 94 22.89 -16.00 -23.65
CA ALA A 94 23.91 -16.70 -24.41
C ALA A 94 24.08 -18.16 -23.96
N LEU A 95 24.08 -18.41 -22.64
CA LEU A 95 24.18 -19.77 -22.07
C LEU A 95 22.96 -20.63 -22.42
N ILE A 96 21.74 -20.07 -22.31
CA ILE A 96 20.49 -20.72 -22.67
C ILE A 96 20.53 -21.13 -24.15
N GLY A 97 20.90 -20.21 -25.04
CA GLY A 97 21.02 -20.50 -26.47
C GLY A 97 22.07 -21.56 -26.79
N ALA A 98 23.23 -21.51 -26.12
CA ALA A 98 24.29 -22.51 -26.27
C ALA A 98 23.84 -23.90 -25.78
N ARG A 99 23.18 -23.99 -24.61
CA ARG A 99 22.69 -25.26 -24.09
C ARG A 99 21.55 -25.83 -24.93
N TYR A 100 20.65 -24.98 -25.43
CA TYR A 100 19.56 -25.40 -26.31
C TYR A 100 20.09 -26.04 -27.60
N ARG A 101 21.15 -25.50 -28.21
CA ARG A 101 21.80 -26.13 -29.37
C ARG A 101 22.37 -27.50 -29.03
N GLY A 102 23.03 -27.63 -27.88
CA GLY A 102 23.55 -28.92 -27.41
C GLY A 102 22.44 -29.93 -27.11
N TYR A 103 21.34 -29.47 -26.52
CA TYR A 103 20.13 -30.27 -26.28
C TYR A 103 19.53 -30.77 -27.59
N MET A 104 19.34 -29.90 -28.59
CA MET A 104 18.80 -30.29 -29.88
C MET A 104 19.70 -31.32 -30.59
N SER A 105 21.02 -31.23 -30.40
CA SER A 105 21.95 -32.25 -30.89
C SER A 105 21.75 -33.61 -30.21
N MET A 106 21.44 -33.63 -28.90
CA MET A 106 21.17 -34.88 -28.15
C MET A 106 19.86 -35.52 -28.61
N VAL A 107 18.81 -34.71 -28.74
CA VAL A 107 17.49 -35.16 -29.24
C VAL A 107 17.59 -35.69 -30.67
N ASN A 108 18.31 -34.98 -31.56
CA ASN A 108 18.55 -35.44 -32.93
C ASN A 108 19.39 -36.74 -33.01
N SER A 109 20.14 -37.06 -31.94
CA SER A 109 20.88 -38.32 -31.81
C SER A 109 20.01 -39.46 -31.27
N GLY A 110 18.71 -39.22 -31.03
CA GLY A 110 17.75 -40.22 -30.55
C GLY A 110 17.69 -40.38 -29.03
N LEU A 111 18.29 -39.47 -28.25
CA LEU A 111 18.21 -39.51 -26.78
C LEU A 111 16.92 -38.84 -26.29
N ASP A 112 16.17 -39.53 -25.43
CA ASP A 112 14.97 -38.99 -24.76
C ASP A 112 15.35 -38.14 -23.53
N VAL A 113 15.72 -36.88 -23.80
CA VAL A 113 16.20 -35.95 -22.78
C VAL A 113 15.22 -34.78 -22.58
N GLN A 114 15.15 -34.29 -21.34
CA GLN A 114 14.27 -33.19 -20.96
C GLN A 114 15.03 -32.10 -20.20
N PHE A 115 14.50 -30.89 -20.25
CA PHE A 115 15.03 -29.76 -19.49
C PHE A 115 14.61 -29.83 -18.03
N SER A 116 15.58 -29.68 -17.14
CA SER A 116 15.37 -29.66 -15.70
C SER A 116 14.82 -28.31 -15.21
N GLN A 117 14.56 -28.21 -13.91
CA GLN A 117 14.14 -26.97 -13.28
C GLN A 117 15.27 -25.94 -13.32
N GLY A 118 16.53 -26.38 -13.32
CA GLY A 118 17.71 -25.52 -13.49
C GLY A 118 17.68 -24.70 -14.79
N TYR A 119 17.35 -25.34 -15.92
CA TYR A 119 17.25 -24.65 -17.21
C TYR A 119 16.14 -23.59 -17.21
N TRP A 120 14.94 -23.95 -16.75
CA TRP A 120 13.81 -23.01 -16.70
C TRP A 120 14.04 -21.87 -15.70
N SER A 121 14.73 -22.15 -14.60
CA SER A 121 15.16 -21.12 -13.65
C SER A 121 16.17 -20.15 -14.28
N ALA A 122 17.05 -20.62 -15.18
CA ALA A 122 17.94 -19.75 -15.94
C ALA A 122 17.17 -18.82 -16.88
N VAL A 123 16.15 -19.35 -17.58
CA VAL A 123 15.25 -18.56 -18.44
C VAL A 123 14.51 -17.49 -17.64
N ILE A 124 13.91 -17.88 -16.52
CA ILE A 124 13.23 -16.96 -15.60
C ILE A 124 14.19 -15.87 -15.11
N THR A 125 15.39 -16.24 -14.68
CA THR A 125 16.41 -15.30 -14.22
C THR A 125 16.79 -14.29 -15.31
N ALA A 126 17.01 -14.76 -16.54
CA ALA A 126 17.36 -13.89 -17.66
C ALA A 126 16.28 -12.83 -17.93
N VAL A 127 15.00 -13.24 -17.90
CA VAL A 127 13.84 -12.34 -18.04
C VAL A 127 13.75 -11.38 -16.87
N LEU A 128 13.86 -11.85 -15.63
CA LEU A 128 13.76 -11.00 -14.45
C LEU A 128 14.91 -9.99 -14.36
N TYR A 129 16.14 -10.37 -14.67
CA TYR A 129 17.26 -9.45 -14.77
C TYR A 129 17.03 -8.40 -15.85
N PHE A 130 16.53 -8.79 -17.03
CA PHE A 130 16.16 -7.83 -18.07
C PHE A 130 15.07 -6.87 -17.58
N LEU A 131 14.01 -7.36 -16.93
CA LEU A 131 12.93 -6.52 -16.40
C LEU A 131 13.42 -5.56 -15.31
N CYS A 132 14.27 -6.01 -14.39
CA CYS A 132 14.91 -5.17 -13.38
C CYS A 132 15.76 -4.06 -14.03
N GLY A 133 16.61 -4.43 -14.99
CA GLY A 133 17.41 -3.48 -15.78
C GLY A 133 16.54 -2.47 -16.53
N PHE A 134 15.46 -2.94 -17.17
CA PHE A 134 14.50 -2.11 -17.91
C PHE A 134 13.78 -1.11 -17.01
N VAL A 135 13.22 -1.57 -15.88
CA VAL A 135 12.51 -0.71 -14.92
C VAL A 135 13.43 0.38 -14.36
N LEU A 136 14.69 0.03 -14.03
CA LEU A 136 15.68 1.00 -13.57
C LEU A 136 16.10 1.96 -14.69
N THR A 137 16.28 1.47 -15.91
CA THR A 137 16.59 2.31 -17.08
C THR A 137 15.46 3.33 -17.33
N TRP A 138 14.21 2.88 -17.25
CA TRP A 138 13.04 3.75 -17.40
C TRP A 138 12.99 4.83 -16.31
N ASN A 139 13.32 4.46 -15.08
CA ASN A 139 13.46 5.39 -13.97
C ASN A 139 14.56 6.44 -14.24
N GLU A 140 15.74 6.00 -14.70
CA GLU A 140 16.85 6.90 -15.02
C GLU A 140 16.53 7.86 -16.16
N ILE A 141 15.82 7.41 -17.20
CA ILE A 141 15.37 8.29 -18.29
C ILE A 141 14.45 9.39 -17.74
N GLY A 142 13.56 9.04 -16.80
CA GLY A 142 12.69 10.00 -16.12
C GLY A 142 13.47 11.04 -15.33
N HIS A 143 14.53 10.61 -14.63
CA HIS A 143 15.44 11.50 -13.92
C HIS A 143 16.23 12.42 -14.87
N LEU A 144 16.80 11.88 -15.95
CA LEU A 144 17.53 12.67 -16.95
C LEU A 144 16.67 13.72 -17.66
N ARG A 145 15.35 13.48 -17.77
CA ARG A 145 14.38 14.45 -18.29
C ARG A 145 13.90 15.49 -17.26
N GLY A 146 14.41 15.44 -16.03
CA GLY A 146 14.09 16.40 -14.98
C GLY A 146 12.74 16.20 -14.31
N TYR A 147 12.07 15.05 -14.51
CA TYR A 147 10.78 14.79 -13.87
C TYR A 147 10.90 14.55 -12.36
N TYR A 148 12.05 14.06 -11.88
CA TYR A 148 12.27 13.67 -10.48
C TYR A 148 13.71 13.98 -10.03
N PRO A 149 13.94 14.25 -8.73
CA PRO A 149 15.28 14.50 -8.20
C PRO A 149 16.14 13.23 -8.14
N ALA A 150 17.47 13.40 -8.18
CA ALA A 150 18.51 12.37 -8.07
C ALA A 150 18.63 11.74 -6.65
N SER A 151 17.52 11.52 -5.95
CA SER A 151 17.53 10.98 -4.60
C SER A 151 16.34 10.05 -4.35
N PHE A 152 16.63 8.86 -3.83
CA PHE A 152 15.59 7.94 -3.36
C PHE A 152 15.34 8.18 -1.88
N ILE A 153 14.40 9.07 -1.59
CA ILE A 153 13.87 9.22 -0.24
C ILE A 153 12.77 8.16 -0.07
N LEU A 154 13.20 6.92 0.23
CA LEU A 154 12.28 5.83 0.52
C LEU A 154 11.69 5.97 1.92
N SER A 155 10.40 5.64 2.07
CA SER A 155 9.78 5.55 3.38
C SER A 155 10.35 4.36 4.18
N PRO A 156 10.29 4.40 5.52
CA PRO A 156 10.69 3.27 6.35
C PRO A 156 9.99 1.95 5.96
N SER A 157 8.71 2.02 5.62
CA SER A 157 7.92 0.87 5.16
C SER A 157 8.44 0.29 3.84
N GLN A 158 8.91 1.12 2.91
CA GLN A 158 9.45 0.66 1.63
C GLN A 158 10.78 -0.08 1.83
N ARG A 159 11.67 0.47 2.68
CA ARG A 159 12.94 -0.18 3.03
C ARG A 159 12.71 -1.50 3.76
N SER A 160 11.79 -1.51 4.72
CA SER A 160 11.43 -2.70 5.48
C SER A 160 10.88 -3.80 4.57
N LEU A 161 10.01 -3.45 3.62
CA LEU A 161 9.45 -4.39 2.65
C LEU A 161 10.51 -5.05 1.78
N MET A 162 11.48 -4.29 1.30
CA MET A 162 12.59 -4.87 0.54
C MET A 162 13.42 -5.86 1.36
N LEU A 163 13.77 -5.48 2.59
CA LEU A 163 14.53 -6.34 3.49
C LEU A 163 13.75 -7.63 3.80
N GLN A 164 12.43 -7.54 3.95
CA GLN A 164 11.59 -8.72 4.18
C GLN A 164 11.50 -9.62 2.95
N ILE A 165 11.42 -9.06 1.74
CA ILE A 165 11.48 -9.84 0.49
C ILE A 165 12.85 -10.52 0.33
N LEU A 166 13.93 -9.84 0.73
CA LEU A 166 15.25 -10.46 0.79
C LEU A 166 15.29 -11.60 1.84
N CYS A 167 14.72 -11.40 3.03
CA CYS A 167 14.65 -12.42 4.08
C CYS A 167 13.87 -13.67 3.64
N ILE A 168 12.67 -13.52 3.07
CA ILE A 168 11.88 -14.67 2.59
C ILE A 168 12.62 -15.41 1.46
N THR A 169 13.30 -14.69 0.57
CA THR A 169 14.10 -15.30 -0.51
C THR A 169 15.28 -16.11 0.06
N ILE A 170 16.02 -15.56 1.03
CA ILE A 170 17.12 -16.28 1.69
C ILE A 170 16.58 -17.50 2.44
N TRP A 171 15.43 -17.35 3.09
CA TRP A 171 14.77 -18.44 3.82
C TRP A 171 14.31 -19.58 2.90
N LEU A 172 13.81 -19.26 1.71
CA LEU A 172 13.50 -20.23 0.65
C LEU A 172 14.76 -20.93 0.13
N ALA A 173 15.81 -20.17 -0.21
CA ALA A 173 17.08 -20.73 -0.70
C ALA A 173 17.73 -21.67 0.31
N GLY A 174 17.72 -21.29 1.60
CA GLY A 174 18.25 -22.09 2.70
C GLY A 174 17.41 -23.35 2.95
N GLY A 175 16.08 -23.21 2.99
CA GLY A 175 15.15 -24.34 3.10
C GLY A 175 15.34 -25.36 1.98
N GLY A 176 15.39 -24.90 0.72
CA GLY A 176 15.66 -25.75 -0.43
C GLY A 176 17.00 -26.48 -0.31
N GLY A 177 18.03 -25.83 0.23
CA GLY A 177 19.34 -26.45 0.46
C GLY A 177 19.30 -27.57 1.51
N VAL A 178 18.52 -27.39 2.58
CA VAL A 178 18.32 -28.39 3.63
C VAL A 178 17.50 -29.57 3.10
N TYR A 179 16.33 -29.31 2.51
CA TYR A 179 15.42 -30.36 2.04
C TYR A 179 15.96 -31.13 0.84
N SER A 180 16.71 -30.50 -0.07
CA SER A 180 17.39 -31.22 -1.15
C SER A 180 18.38 -32.26 -0.61
N ARG A 181 19.06 -31.98 0.51
CA ARG A 181 20.02 -32.91 1.12
C ARG A 181 19.38 -33.99 1.98
N ILE A 182 18.31 -33.66 2.70
CA ILE A 182 17.66 -34.61 3.62
C ILE A 182 16.74 -35.56 2.85
N GLN A 183 15.95 -35.04 1.91
CA GLN A 183 14.93 -35.80 1.17
C GLN A 183 15.41 -36.31 -0.19
N GLY A 184 16.60 -35.92 -0.63
CA GLY A 184 17.13 -36.30 -1.95
C GLY A 184 16.39 -35.66 -3.12
N TYR A 185 15.56 -34.65 -2.87
CA TYR A 185 14.92 -33.87 -3.93
C TYR A 185 15.95 -33.08 -4.74
N SER A 186 15.62 -32.80 -6.01
CA SER A 186 16.36 -31.77 -6.75
C SER A 186 16.30 -30.45 -5.98
N TYR A 187 17.30 -29.59 -6.16
CA TYR A 187 17.33 -28.33 -5.43
C TYR A 187 16.13 -27.44 -5.81
N GLY A 188 15.73 -27.42 -7.09
CA GLY A 188 14.53 -26.72 -7.54
C GLY A 188 13.25 -27.25 -6.89
N ASP A 189 13.07 -28.57 -6.82
CA ASP A 189 11.89 -29.19 -6.21
C ASP A 189 11.84 -28.91 -4.70
N ALA A 190 13.00 -28.90 -4.04
CA ALA A 190 13.09 -28.55 -2.63
C ALA A 190 12.72 -27.08 -2.37
N VAL A 191 13.12 -26.15 -3.24
CA VAL A 191 12.68 -24.75 -3.16
C VAL A 191 11.18 -24.63 -3.40
N TYR A 192 10.63 -25.35 -4.38
CA TYR A 192 9.19 -25.39 -4.64
C TYR A 192 8.40 -25.95 -3.43
N TYR A 193 8.85 -27.03 -2.83
CA TYR A 193 8.28 -27.58 -1.59
C TYR A 193 8.29 -26.56 -0.45
N CYS A 194 9.41 -25.85 -0.26
CA CYS A 194 9.53 -24.80 0.72
C CYS A 194 8.56 -23.63 0.45
N ASP A 195 8.40 -23.23 -0.81
CA ASP A 195 7.47 -22.18 -1.23
C ASP A 195 6.01 -22.55 -0.94
N VAL A 196 5.58 -23.74 -1.38
CA VAL A 196 4.25 -24.30 -1.12
C VAL A 196 3.94 -24.36 0.40
N THR A 197 4.96 -24.69 1.20
CA THR A 197 4.84 -24.75 2.67
C THR A 197 4.67 -23.35 3.27
N ILE A 198 5.54 -22.40 2.93
CA ILE A 198 5.54 -21.05 3.53
C ILE A 198 4.29 -20.28 3.15
N LEU A 199 3.82 -20.44 1.92
CA LEU A 199 2.58 -19.84 1.44
C LEU A 199 1.33 -20.53 1.99
N THR A 200 1.48 -21.53 2.86
CA THR A 200 0.38 -22.26 3.51
C THR A 200 -0.56 -22.94 2.51
N ILE A 201 -0.07 -23.24 1.31
CA ILE A 201 -0.86 -23.88 0.26
C ILE A 201 -0.97 -25.38 0.55
N GLY A 202 0.16 -26.05 0.80
CA GLY A 202 0.19 -27.44 1.24
C GLY A 202 -0.33 -28.47 0.22
N LEU A 203 0.11 -28.41 -1.04
CA LEU A 203 -0.33 -29.32 -2.11
C LEU A 203 -0.11 -30.82 -1.83
N GLY A 204 0.87 -31.18 -0.98
CA GLY A 204 1.09 -32.57 -0.56
C GLY A 204 1.76 -33.49 -1.60
N ASP A 205 2.03 -32.99 -2.80
CA ASP A 205 2.77 -33.70 -3.86
C ASP A 205 4.21 -34.01 -3.47
N LEU A 206 4.87 -33.07 -2.78
CA LEU A 206 6.13 -33.28 -2.06
C LEU A 206 5.88 -33.17 -0.57
N HIS A 207 6.35 -34.16 0.20
CA HIS A 207 6.12 -34.21 1.64
C HIS A 207 7.23 -34.97 2.37
N PRO A 208 7.50 -34.62 3.64
CA PRO A 208 8.56 -35.24 4.42
C PRO A 208 8.23 -36.70 4.76
N THR A 209 9.02 -37.63 4.22
CA THR A 209 8.93 -39.08 4.47
C THR A 209 9.53 -39.47 5.83
N ASP A 210 10.59 -38.78 6.25
CA ASP A 210 11.43 -39.17 7.38
C ASP A 210 11.10 -38.35 8.64
N ASP A 211 11.20 -38.96 9.82
CA ASP A 211 10.91 -38.29 11.10
C ASP A 211 11.77 -37.05 11.34
N LEU A 212 13.05 -37.06 10.92
CA LEU A 212 13.92 -35.89 10.99
C LEU A 212 13.37 -34.72 10.17
N SER A 213 12.97 -35.00 8.93
CA SER A 213 12.44 -33.97 8.03
C SER A 213 11.08 -33.43 8.49
N ARG A 214 10.26 -34.27 9.14
CA ARG A 214 9.00 -33.90 9.83
C ARG A 214 9.24 -33.08 11.09
N ALA A 215 10.35 -33.29 11.80
CA ALA A 215 10.70 -32.46 12.94
C ALA A 215 11.21 -31.07 12.49
N ILE A 216 12.04 -31.02 11.43
CA ILE A 216 12.62 -29.77 10.91
C ILE A 216 11.56 -28.88 10.26
N ILE A 217 10.51 -29.45 9.65
CA ILE A 217 9.50 -28.64 8.95
C ILE A 217 8.70 -27.75 9.91
N LEU A 218 8.52 -28.17 11.17
CA LEU A 218 7.76 -27.42 12.17
C LEU A 218 8.36 -26.04 12.48
N PRO A 219 9.62 -25.91 12.94
CA PRO A 219 10.24 -24.61 13.13
C PRO A 219 10.45 -23.88 11.80
N TYR A 220 10.69 -24.60 10.69
CA TYR A 220 10.87 -23.99 9.38
C TYR A 220 9.63 -23.22 8.91
N ALA A 221 8.47 -23.89 8.96
CA ALA A 221 7.18 -23.33 8.56
C ALA A 221 6.77 -22.18 9.49
N LEU A 222 6.97 -22.32 10.81
CA LEU A 222 6.63 -21.26 11.76
C LEU A 222 7.40 -19.95 11.46
N ILE A 223 8.72 -20.03 11.29
CA ILE A 223 9.55 -18.85 10.97
C ILE A 223 9.17 -18.29 9.59
N GLY A 224 8.92 -19.16 8.60
CA GLY A 224 8.51 -18.75 7.27
C GLY A 224 7.19 -17.97 7.26
N ILE A 225 6.16 -18.49 7.95
CA ILE A 225 4.84 -17.86 8.08
C ILE A 225 4.95 -16.51 8.82
N LEU A 226 5.81 -16.42 9.84
CA LEU A 226 6.08 -15.15 10.53
C LEU A 226 6.68 -14.11 9.59
N ILE A 227 7.68 -14.49 8.77
CA ILE A 227 8.27 -13.60 7.77
C ILE A 227 7.21 -13.19 6.74
N LEU A 228 6.37 -14.12 6.28
CA LEU A 228 5.28 -13.85 5.34
C LEU A 228 4.25 -12.85 5.92
N GLY A 229 3.83 -13.02 7.18
CA GLY A 229 2.91 -12.10 7.86
C GLY A 229 3.47 -10.68 7.98
N LEU A 230 4.79 -10.55 8.19
CA LEU A 230 5.49 -9.27 8.19
C LEU A 230 5.49 -8.61 6.80
N VAL A 231 5.74 -9.39 5.73
CA VAL A 231 5.66 -8.91 4.34
C VAL A 231 4.25 -8.37 4.05
N ILE A 232 3.21 -9.14 4.36
CA ILE A 232 1.80 -8.77 4.12
C ILE A 232 1.44 -7.47 4.85
N THR A 233 1.83 -7.35 6.12
CA THR A 233 1.54 -6.16 6.93
C THR A 233 2.18 -4.90 6.36
N ASN A 234 3.44 -4.98 5.93
CA ASN A 234 4.12 -3.86 5.31
C ASN A 234 3.55 -3.52 3.94
N PHE A 235 3.20 -4.52 3.12
CA PHE A 235 2.57 -4.29 1.82
C PHE A 235 1.25 -3.51 1.96
N ARG A 236 0.42 -3.89 2.94
CA ARG A 236 -0.82 -3.15 3.27
C ARG A 236 -0.52 -1.68 3.59
N SER A 237 0.48 -1.40 4.42
CA SER A 237 0.84 -0.03 4.79
C SER A 237 1.33 0.81 3.59
N LEU A 238 2.05 0.20 2.64
CA LEU A 238 2.50 0.88 1.41
C LEU A 238 1.34 1.26 0.49
N VAL A 239 0.35 0.39 0.35
CA VAL A 239 -0.82 0.64 -0.52
C VAL A 239 -1.67 1.77 0.05
N ILE A 240 -1.85 1.80 1.38
CA ILE A 240 -2.63 2.82 2.08
C ILE A 240 -1.92 4.19 1.99
N SER A 241 -0.61 4.24 2.21
CA SER A 241 0.16 5.49 2.28
C SER A 241 0.51 6.12 0.93
N SER A 242 0.74 5.33 -0.12
CA SER A 242 1.30 5.85 -1.39
C SER A 242 0.25 6.30 -2.42
N SER A 243 -0.97 5.75 -2.36
CA SER A 243 -1.95 5.90 -3.46
C SER A 243 -3.22 6.67 -3.10
N ARG A 244 -3.68 6.68 -1.84
CA ARG A 244 -5.02 7.19 -1.50
C ARG A 244 -5.09 8.69 -1.27
N GLU A 245 -4.10 9.29 -0.61
CA GLU A 245 -4.18 10.69 -0.19
C GLU A 245 -4.17 11.67 -1.38
N LYS A 246 -3.15 11.59 -2.25
CA LYS A 246 -3.06 12.45 -3.44
C LYS A 246 -4.19 12.23 -4.44
N GLN A 247 -4.69 11.00 -4.58
CA GLN A 247 -5.79 10.71 -5.51
C GLN A 247 -7.12 11.22 -4.99
N ALA A 248 -7.39 11.09 -3.68
CA ALA A 248 -8.58 11.63 -3.04
C ALA A 248 -8.65 13.15 -3.17
N LEU A 249 -7.53 13.85 -2.92
CA LEU A 249 -7.44 15.32 -3.08
C LEU A 249 -7.81 15.76 -4.50
N ASN A 250 -7.18 15.16 -5.50
CA ASN A 250 -7.42 15.47 -6.90
C ASN A 250 -8.84 15.13 -7.36
N ARG A 251 -9.53 14.19 -6.69
CA ARG A 251 -10.90 13.83 -7.02
C ARG A 251 -11.91 14.77 -6.39
N VAL A 252 -11.73 15.11 -5.11
CA VAL A 252 -12.55 16.10 -4.41
C VAL A 252 -12.54 17.40 -5.19
N GLU A 253 -11.37 17.87 -5.61
CA GLU A 253 -11.24 19.11 -6.37
C GLU A 253 -11.93 19.05 -7.74
N ARG A 254 -11.80 17.92 -8.46
CA ARG A 254 -12.51 17.72 -9.74
C ARG A 254 -14.02 17.70 -9.57
N LEU A 255 -14.53 17.12 -8.49
CA LEU A 255 -15.97 17.10 -8.21
C LEU A 255 -16.46 18.49 -7.80
N ARG A 256 -15.72 19.21 -6.95
CA ARG A 256 -16.01 20.61 -6.58
C ARG A 256 -16.12 21.51 -7.82
N ILE A 257 -15.13 21.47 -8.70
CA ILE A 257 -15.13 22.26 -9.95
C ILE A 257 -16.30 21.88 -10.86
N ARG A 258 -16.68 20.60 -10.95
CA ARG A 258 -17.83 20.16 -11.76
C ARG A 258 -19.15 20.68 -11.21
N HIS A 259 -19.30 20.74 -9.88
CA HIS A 259 -20.50 21.31 -9.24
C HIS A 259 -20.56 22.83 -9.42
N LEU A 260 -19.43 23.53 -9.27
CA LEU A 260 -19.35 24.97 -9.53
C LEU A 260 -19.70 25.31 -10.99
N LYS A 261 -19.15 24.57 -11.96
CA LYS A 261 -19.45 24.76 -13.40
C LYS A 261 -20.90 24.42 -13.79
N ARG A 262 -21.59 23.61 -12.99
CA ARG A 262 -23.02 23.28 -13.21
C ARG A 262 -23.96 24.27 -12.53
N GLY A 263 -23.50 24.99 -11.50
CA GLY A 263 -24.25 26.04 -10.82
C GLY A 263 -24.15 27.41 -11.50
N ASP A 264 -23.26 27.56 -12.50
CA ASP A 264 -23.05 28.79 -13.27
C ASP A 264 -24.14 29.06 -14.32
N SER A 265 -25.11 28.13 -14.47
CA SER A 265 -26.35 28.36 -15.20
C SER A 265 -27.38 28.95 -14.25
N ASP A 266 -27.40 30.28 -14.14
CA ASP A 266 -28.36 31.20 -13.54
C ASP A 266 -29.21 30.70 -12.33
N GLU A 267 -29.11 31.44 -11.20
CA GLU A 267 -30.07 31.52 -10.07
C GLU A 267 -29.74 30.78 -8.74
N PHE A 268 -28.63 30.04 -8.61
CA PHE A 268 -28.30 29.37 -7.34
C PHE A 268 -27.10 30.00 -6.60
N SER A 269 -27.38 30.91 -5.66
CA SER A 269 -26.42 31.33 -4.61
C SER A 269 -26.72 30.53 -3.34
N PRO A 270 -26.07 29.37 -3.11
CA PRO A 270 -26.33 28.55 -1.94
C PRO A 270 -26.08 29.33 -0.64
N THR A 271 -26.92 29.08 0.36
CA THR A 271 -26.67 29.56 1.73
C THR A 271 -25.35 28.96 2.25
N ASP A 272 -24.69 29.61 3.23
CA ASP A 272 -23.46 29.11 3.84
C ASP A 272 -23.59 27.64 4.34
N LYS A 273 -24.75 27.30 4.93
CA LYS A 273 -25.07 25.92 5.35
C LYS A 273 -25.18 24.94 4.18
N GLU A 274 -25.83 25.34 3.09
CA GLU A 274 -25.98 24.51 1.89
C GLU A 274 -24.63 24.29 1.19
N SER A 275 -23.78 25.33 1.18
CA SER A 275 -22.40 25.26 0.67
C SER A 275 -21.54 24.29 1.49
N PHE A 276 -21.66 24.33 2.81
CA PHE A 276 -21.01 23.38 3.72
C PHE A 276 -21.49 21.95 3.49
N ASP A 277 -22.81 21.73 3.47
CA ASP A 277 -23.42 20.41 3.28
C ASP A 277 -23.08 19.83 1.91
N LEU A 278 -23.04 20.67 0.87
CA LEU A 278 -22.60 20.26 -0.47
C LEU A 278 -21.13 19.81 -0.45
N MET A 279 -20.24 20.55 0.23
CA MET A 279 -18.83 20.17 0.33
C MET A 279 -18.66 18.85 1.10
N ARG A 280 -19.42 18.64 2.19
CA ARG A 280 -19.48 17.38 2.93
C ARG A 280 -19.97 16.22 2.07
N HIS A 281 -21.03 16.44 1.31
CA HIS A 281 -21.57 15.45 0.39
C HIS A 281 -20.57 15.10 -0.72
N ILE A 282 -19.84 16.09 -1.25
CA ILE A 282 -18.76 15.87 -2.23
C ILE A 282 -17.65 15.01 -1.63
N HIS A 283 -17.19 15.28 -0.41
CA HIS A 283 -16.18 14.47 0.28
C HIS A 283 -16.63 13.03 0.47
N HIS A 284 -17.82 12.81 1.03
CA HIS A 284 -18.36 11.48 1.27
C HIS A 284 -18.53 10.69 -0.04
N SER A 285 -19.10 11.34 -1.06
CA SER A 285 -19.29 10.77 -2.39
C SER A 285 -17.97 10.46 -3.10
N ALA A 286 -16.97 11.34 -2.97
CA ALA A 286 -15.63 11.14 -3.52
C ALA A 286 -14.95 9.93 -2.88
N LYS A 287 -14.92 9.87 -1.54
CA LYS A 287 -14.31 8.79 -0.77
C LYS A 287 -14.94 7.43 -1.08
N LYS A 288 -16.28 7.37 -1.13
CA LYS A 288 -17.00 6.14 -1.49
C LYS A 288 -16.67 5.69 -2.91
N ARG A 289 -16.70 6.60 -3.89
CA ARG A 289 -16.33 6.28 -5.29
C ARG A 289 -14.88 5.84 -5.41
N ASP A 290 -13.95 6.48 -4.72
CA ASP A 290 -12.54 6.09 -4.72
C ASP A 290 -12.35 4.68 -4.19
N MET A 291 -12.96 4.36 -3.06
CA MET A 291 -12.90 3.04 -2.46
C MET A 291 -13.44 1.96 -3.41
N TRP A 292 -14.61 2.19 -4.02
CA TRP A 292 -15.18 1.28 -5.01
C TRP A 292 -14.35 1.15 -6.29
N ASN A 293 -13.76 2.23 -6.79
CA ASN A 293 -12.88 2.19 -7.97
C ASN A 293 -11.59 1.40 -7.69
N VAL A 294 -10.99 1.59 -6.52
CA VAL A 294 -9.79 0.84 -6.10
C VAL A 294 -10.12 -0.63 -5.93
N PHE A 295 -11.26 -0.96 -5.33
CA PHE A 295 -11.73 -2.34 -5.21
C PHE A 295 -12.02 -2.98 -6.59
N ALA A 296 -12.71 -2.27 -7.49
CA ALA A 296 -12.96 -2.78 -8.84
C ALA A 296 -11.64 -2.99 -9.61
N ALA A 297 -10.70 -2.05 -9.50
CA ALA A 297 -9.39 -2.18 -10.14
C ALA A 297 -8.58 -3.35 -9.56
N SER A 298 -8.59 -3.56 -8.24
CA SER A 298 -7.88 -4.69 -7.60
C SER A 298 -8.48 -6.03 -8.03
N VAL A 299 -9.81 -6.14 -8.12
CA VAL A 299 -10.50 -7.33 -8.64
C VAL A 299 -10.11 -7.59 -10.10
N ILE A 300 -10.11 -6.58 -10.97
CA ILE A 300 -9.75 -6.75 -12.38
C ILE A 300 -8.30 -7.22 -12.53
N VAL A 301 -7.35 -6.55 -11.85
CA VAL A 301 -5.93 -6.93 -11.92
C VAL A 301 -5.72 -8.34 -11.37
N PHE A 302 -6.39 -8.69 -10.27
CA PHE A 302 -6.35 -10.03 -9.70
C PHE A 302 -6.92 -11.09 -10.64
N SER A 303 -8.09 -10.85 -11.25
CA SER A 303 -8.71 -11.76 -12.20
C SER A 303 -7.82 -11.97 -13.43
N ILE A 304 -7.20 -10.93 -13.97
CA ILE A 304 -6.25 -11.05 -15.09
C ILE A 304 -5.07 -11.93 -14.67
N PHE A 305 -4.47 -11.67 -13.50
CA PHE A 305 -3.34 -12.43 -12.98
C PHE A 305 -3.70 -13.92 -12.77
N TRP A 306 -4.86 -14.19 -12.19
CA TRP A 306 -5.37 -15.54 -11.95
C TRP A 306 -5.65 -16.29 -13.27
N LEU A 307 -6.36 -15.67 -14.21
CA LEU A 307 -6.74 -16.31 -15.48
C LEU A 307 -5.55 -16.54 -16.42
N ILE A 308 -4.56 -15.64 -16.41
CA ILE A 308 -3.30 -15.84 -17.15
C ILE A 308 -2.50 -16.99 -16.53
N GLY A 309 -2.39 -17.04 -15.20
CA GLY A 309 -1.75 -18.17 -14.50
C GLY A 309 -2.40 -19.50 -14.87
N ALA A 310 -3.73 -19.56 -14.80
CA ALA A 310 -4.51 -20.73 -15.18
C ALA A 310 -4.27 -21.17 -16.64
N LEU A 311 -4.14 -20.21 -17.56
CA LEU A 311 -3.84 -20.51 -18.97
C LEU A 311 -2.45 -21.14 -19.12
N VAL A 312 -1.45 -20.59 -18.42
CA VAL A 312 -0.09 -21.13 -18.47
C VAL A 312 -0.05 -22.56 -17.92
N PHE A 313 -0.71 -22.84 -16.79
CA PHE A 313 -0.75 -24.21 -16.26
C PHE A 313 -1.55 -25.17 -17.15
N ALA A 314 -2.68 -24.73 -17.72
CA ALA A 314 -3.48 -25.57 -18.62
C ALA A 314 -2.68 -26.02 -19.85
N GLU A 315 -2.01 -25.08 -20.52
CA GLU A 315 -1.20 -25.37 -21.71
C GLU A 315 0.08 -26.14 -21.39
N LEU A 316 0.72 -25.86 -20.25
CA LEU A 316 2.00 -26.50 -19.92
C LEU A 316 1.85 -27.83 -19.18
N GLU A 317 0.72 -28.18 -18.59
CA GLU A 317 0.48 -29.48 -17.94
C GLU A 317 -0.51 -30.36 -18.74
N ASP A 318 -0.93 -29.92 -19.92
CA ASP A 318 -1.98 -30.56 -20.73
C ASP A 318 -3.29 -30.77 -19.94
N TRP A 319 -3.63 -29.82 -19.07
CA TRP A 319 -4.89 -29.82 -18.32
C TRP A 319 -5.98 -29.11 -19.12
N GLU A 320 -7.24 -29.51 -18.94
CA GLU A 320 -8.34 -28.67 -19.42
C GLU A 320 -8.29 -27.31 -18.71
N TYR A 321 -8.64 -26.23 -19.42
CA TYR A 321 -8.53 -24.87 -18.90
C TYR A 321 -9.26 -24.67 -17.56
N PHE A 322 -10.41 -25.32 -17.37
CA PHE A 322 -11.14 -25.27 -16.10
C PHE A 322 -10.34 -25.86 -14.93
N HIS A 323 -9.60 -26.95 -15.13
CA HIS A 323 -8.72 -27.51 -14.10
C HIS A 323 -7.59 -26.53 -13.74
N GLY A 324 -7.05 -25.80 -14.73
CA GLY A 324 -6.10 -24.70 -14.49
C GLY A 324 -6.72 -23.57 -13.65
N ILE A 325 -7.95 -23.15 -13.97
CA ILE A 325 -8.69 -22.13 -13.19
C ILE A 325 -8.89 -22.62 -11.75
N TYR A 326 -9.35 -23.86 -11.58
CA TYR A 326 -9.61 -24.50 -10.30
C TYR A 326 -8.33 -24.61 -9.45
N PHE A 327 -7.26 -25.16 -10.02
CA PHE A 327 -5.96 -25.27 -9.38
C PHE A 327 -5.44 -23.91 -8.88
N CYS A 328 -5.40 -22.90 -9.77
CA CYS A 328 -4.95 -21.58 -9.39
C CYS A 328 -5.83 -20.94 -8.31
N SER A 329 -7.14 -21.19 -8.33
CA SER A 329 -8.06 -20.71 -7.28
C SER A 329 -7.71 -21.30 -5.92
N LEU A 330 -7.53 -22.61 -5.86
CA LEU A 330 -7.21 -23.32 -4.62
C LEU A 330 -5.83 -22.95 -4.09
N ALA A 331 -4.85 -22.73 -4.97
CA ALA A 331 -3.54 -22.24 -4.60
C ALA A 331 -3.60 -20.82 -4.03
N LEU A 332 -4.33 -19.91 -4.68
CA LEU A 332 -4.50 -18.52 -4.23
C LEU A 332 -5.28 -18.42 -2.92
N LEU A 333 -6.30 -19.26 -2.74
CA LEU A 333 -7.08 -19.34 -1.50
C LEU A 333 -6.39 -20.14 -0.40
N THR A 334 -5.16 -20.63 -0.65
CA THR A 334 -4.37 -21.45 0.29
C THR A 334 -5.16 -22.66 0.83
N ILE A 335 -5.97 -23.29 -0.04
CA ILE A 335 -6.72 -24.52 0.28
C ILE A 335 -5.89 -25.75 -0.08
N GLY A 336 -5.32 -25.76 -1.29
CA GLY A 336 -4.37 -26.76 -1.77
C GLY A 336 -4.78 -28.22 -1.55
N TYR A 337 -5.91 -28.67 -2.11
CA TYR A 337 -6.35 -30.07 -1.96
C TYR A 337 -5.35 -31.12 -2.49
N GLY A 338 -4.45 -30.73 -3.40
CA GLY A 338 -3.40 -31.63 -3.92
C GLY A 338 -3.87 -32.59 -5.00
N ASP A 339 -5.11 -32.46 -5.47
CA ASP A 339 -5.67 -33.20 -6.61
C ASP A 339 -5.03 -32.78 -7.94
N PHE A 340 -4.64 -31.51 -8.06
CA PHE A 340 -3.80 -30.99 -9.14
C PHE A 340 -2.52 -30.37 -8.55
N ALA A 341 -1.36 -30.75 -9.10
CA ALA A 341 -0.07 -30.18 -8.76
C ALA A 341 0.85 -30.17 -10.00
N PRO A 342 1.70 -29.14 -10.18
CA PRO A 342 2.65 -29.08 -11.29
C PRO A 342 3.61 -30.27 -11.29
N THR A 343 3.63 -31.02 -12.39
CA THR A 343 4.48 -32.20 -12.55
C THR A 343 5.74 -31.91 -13.34
N ARG A 344 5.69 -30.94 -14.27
CA ARG A 344 6.83 -30.62 -15.14
C ARG A 344 7.84 -29.71 -14.42
N PRO A 345 9.15 -29.85 -14.68
CA PRO A 345 10.14 -28.98 -14.03
C PRO A 345 9.95 -27.49 -14.34
N GLY A 346 9.52 -27.16 -15.56
CA GLY A 346 9.28 -25.77 -15.95
C GLY A 346 8.08 -25.13 -15.26
N THR A 347 7.00 -25.90 -15.04
CA THR A 347 5.78 -25.43 -14.39
C THR A 347 5.96 -25.32 -12.88
N ARG A 348 6.78 -26.18 -12.25
CA ARG A 348 7.22 -26.00 -10.85
C ARG A 348 8.02 -24.72 -10.65
N ALA A 349 8.98 -24.42 -11.53
CA ALA A 349 9.70 -23.15 -11.49
C ALA A 349 8.77 -21.94 -11.70
N PHE A 350 7.85 -22.04 -12.66
CA PHE A 350 6.85 -21.00 -12.90
C PHE A 350 5.94 -20.81 -11.69
N PHE A 351 5.50 -21.89 -11.04
CA PHE A 351 4.66 -21.84 -9.85
C PHE A 351 5.33 -21.02 -8.74
N VAL A 352 6.60 -21.26 -8.43
CA VAL A 352 7.35 -20.48 -7.41
C VAL A 352 7.38 -18.99 -7.75
N LEU A 353 7.54 -18.63 -9.03
CA LEU A 353 7.55 -17.21 -9.43
C LEU A 353 6.15 -16.60 -9.30
N TRP A 354 5.15 -17.31 -9.80
CA TRP A 354 3.76 -16.88 -9.83
C TRP A 354 3.18 -16.75 -8.42
N SER A 355 3.41 -17.73 -7.54
CA SER A 355 2.94 -17.75 -6.16
C SER A 355 3.52 -16.58 -5.34
N LEU A 356 4.82 -16.29 -5.48
CA LEU A 356 5.47 -15.13 -4.84
C LEU A 356 4.92 -13.79 -5.37
N ALA A 357 4.63 -13.71 -6.67
CA ALA A 357 3.98 -12.52 -7.26
C ALA A 357 2.53 -12.35 -6.81
N ALA A 358 1.86 -13.44 -6.38
CA ALA A 358 0.49 -13.38 -5.88
C ALA A 358 0.38 -12.72 -4.50
N ILE A 359 1.41 -12.84 -3.63
CA ILE A 359 1.42 -12.27 -2.26
C ILE A 359 0.99 -10.78 -2.25
N PRO A 360 1.63 -9.87 -3.00
CA PRO A 360 1.24 -8.47 -2.99
C PRO A 360 -0.15 -8.22 -3.60
N LEU A 361 -0.51 -8.96 -4.65
CA LEU A 361 -1.81 -8.83 -5.31
C LEU A 361 -2.96 -9.23 -4.39
N MET A 362 -2.81 -10.35 -3.68
CA MET A 362 -3.78 -10.82 -2.69
C MET A 362 -3.89 -9.87 -1.51
N THR A 363 -2.76 -9.33 -1.04
CA THR A 363 -2.76 -8.34 0.04
C THR A 363 -3.55 -7.08 -0.35
N ILE A 364 -3.38 -6.59 -1.58
CA ILE A 364 -4.13 -5.43 -2.11
C ILE A 364 -5.61 -5.76 -2.21
N LEU A 365 -5.96 -6.92 -2.78
CA LEU A 365 -7.34 -7.35 -2.95
C LEU A 365 -8.05 -7.44 -1.59
N ILE A 366 -7.48 -8.20 -0.65
CA ILE A 366 -8.02 -8.37 0.70
C ILE A 366 -8.16 -7.02 1.40
N SER A 367 -7.14 -6.16 1.37
CA SER A 367 -7.22 -4.84 2.01
C SER A 367 -8.32 -3.98 1.40
N SER A 368 -8.45 -3.94 0.06
CA SER A 368 -9.48 -3.16 -0.62
C SER A 368 -10.89 -3.71 -0.35
N MET A 369 -11.02 -5.02 -0.26
CA MET A 369 -12.24 -5.72 0.06
C MET A 369 -12.68 -5.45 1.49
N CYS A 370 -11.77 -5.59 2.47
CA CYS A 370 -12.05 -5.29 3.88
C CYS A 370 -12.53 -3.84 4.05
N ASP A 371 -11.82 -2.86 3.50
CA ASP A 371 -12.23 -1.45 3.61
C ASP A 371 -13.64 -1.21 3.04
N THR A 372 -13.96 -1.83 1.89
CA THR A 372 -15.20 -1.58 1.15
C THR A 372 -16.40 -2.34 1.70
N ILE A 373 -16.21 -3.64 1.97
CA ILE A 373 -17.26 -4.53 2.46
C ILE A 373 -17.61 -4.17 3.90
N ILE A 374 -16.63 -3.92 4.78
CA ILE A 374 -16.91 -3.53 6.17
C ILE A 374 -17.70 -2.23 6.20
N ALA A 375 -17.31 -1.22 5.41
CA ALA A 375 -18.06 0.04 5.32
C ALA A 375 -19.50 -0.17 4.82
N SER A 376 -19.68 -1.06 3.84
CA SER A 376 -21.01 -1.39 3.31
C SER A 376 -21.85 -2.15 4.34
N PHE A 377 -21.26 -3.10 5.06
CA PHE A 377 -21.90 -3.86 6.12
C PHE A 377 -22.35 -2.96 7.27
N VAL A 378 -21.46 -2.08 7.77
CA VAL A 378 -21.80 -1.10 8.81
C VAL A 378 -22.94 -0.19 8.35
N TYR A 379 -22.92 0.29 7.10
CA TYR A 379 -24.01 1.09 6.56
C TYR A 379 -25.34 0.34 6.54
N VAL A 380 -25.35 -0.93 6.11
CA VAL A 380 -26.55 -1.77 6.10
C VAL A 380 -27.05 -2.02 7.51
N THR A 381 -26.16 -2.38 8.44
CA THR A 381 -26.50 -2.62 9.85
C THR A 381 -27.06 -1.37 10.52
N ASN A 382 -26.46 -0.20 10.30
CA ASN A 382 -26.98 1.05 10.85
C ASN A 382 -28.33 1.41 10.24
N LYS A 383 -28.51 1.25 8.93
CA LYS A 383 -29.79 1.51 8.27
C LYS A 383 -30.90 0.57 8.74
N LEU A 384 -30.57 -0.70 8.97
CA LEU A 384 -31.48 -1.67 9.59
C LEU A 384 -31.77 -1.32 11.05
N GLY A 385 -30.76 -0.87 11.80
CA GLY A 385 -30.89 -0.33 13.13
C GLY A 385 -31.85 0.85 13.17
N ASP A 386 -31.67 1.84 12.30
CA ASP A 386 -32.55 3.01 12.19
C ASP A 386 -33.99 2.62 11.82
N LEU A 387 -34.17 1.64 10.92
CA LEU A 387 -35.49 1.12 10.58
C LEU A 387 -36.16 0.38 11.74
N THR A 388 -35.37 -0.30 12.58
CA THR A 388 -35.87 -1.07 13.73
C THR A 388 -36.10 -0.18 14.95
N LEU A 389 -35.22 0.81 15.18
CA LEU A 389 -35.23 1.74 16.31
C LEU A 389 -36.06 3.00 16.06
N ARG A 390 -36.47 3.31 14.82
CA ARG A 390 -37.43 4.39 14.53
C ARG A 390 -38.79 4.23 15.21
N ASN A 391 -39.10 3.04 15.75
CA ASN A 391 -40.27 2.83 16.58
C ASN A 391 -40.05 3.18 18.08
N VAL A 392 -38.83 3.54 18.51
CA VAL A 392 -38.48 3.75 19.93
C VAL A 392 -37.84 5.11 20.22
N SER A 393 -37.08 5.72 19.30
CA SER A 393 -36.18 6.85 19.62
C SER A 393 -36.67 8.25 19.24
N SER A 394 -37.91 8.42 18.76
CA SER A 394 -38.47 9.73 18.39
C SER A 394 -38.50 10.74 19.56
N ASP A 395 -38.48 10.29 20.82
CA ASP A 395 -38.69 11.16 21.98
C ASP A 395 -37.43 11.55 22.76
N SER A 396 -36.29 10.84 22.64
CA SER A 396 -35.21 10.98 23.64
C SER A 396 -33.98 11.79 23.20
N THR A 397 -33.61 11.79 21.90
CA THR A 397 -32.39 12.49 21.44
C THR A 397 -32.63 13.97 21.14
N ALA A 398 -33.84 14.34 20.71
CA ALA A 398 -34.23 15.73 20.53
C ALA A 398 -34.19 16.50 21.87
N ASP A 399 -34.55 15.83 22.96
CA ASP A 399 -34.61 16.42 24.31
C ASP A 399 -33.22 16.73 24.89
N LEU A 400 -32.23 15.87 24.63
CA LEU A 400 -30.85 16.05 25.13
C LEU A 400 -30.11 17.19 24.42
N SER A 401 -30.22 17.26 23.09
CA SER A 401 -29.64 18.37 22.31
C SER A 401 -30.29 19.70 22.66
N GLN A 402 -31.61 19.73 22.89
CA GLN A 402 -32.30 20.92 23.37
C GLN A 402 -31.88 21.30 24.79
N MET A 403 -31.62 20.33 25.68
CA MET A 403 -31.18 20.59 27.05
C MET A 403 -29.75 21.17 27.10
N ILE A 404 -28.84 20.69 26.26
CA ILE A 404 -27.46 21.23 26.15
C ILE A 404 -27.48 22.64 25.56
N LEU A 405 -28.27 22.86 24.50
CA LEU A 405 -28.47 24.19 23.92
C LEU A 405 -29.05 25.15 24.95
N ARG A 406 -30.04 24.71 25.74
CA ARG A 406 -30.59 25.51 26.84
C ARG A 406 -29.53 25.87 27.86
N LYS A 407 -28.68 24.94 28.28
CA LYS A 407 -27.60 25.23 29.23
C LYS A 407 -26.62 26.27 28.70
N MET A 408 -26.19 26.14 27.44
CA MET A 408 -25.29 27.13 26.82
C MET A 408 -25.93 28.50 26.67
N THR A 409 -27.20 28.58 26.25
CA THR A 409 -27.91 29.87 26.17
C THR A 409 -28.12 30.48 27.54
N THR A 410 -28.37 29.67 28.58
CA THR A 410 -28.52 30.14 29.96
C THR A 410 -27.19 30.66 30.54
N ASP A 411 -26.06 30.05 30.16
CA ASP A 411 -24.73 30.53 30.54
C ASP A 411 -24.32 31.81 29.79
N LEU A 412 -24.80 32.00 28.56
CA LEU A 412 -24.63 33.24 27.80
C LEU A 412 -25.54 34.37 28.32
N GLU A 413 -26.76 34.05 28.77
CA GLU A 413 -27.68 34.99 29.42
C GLU A 413 -27.19 35.40 30.80
N SER A 414 -26.61 34.48 31.59
CA SER A 414 -26.04 34.78 32.92
C SER A 414 -24.77 35.65 32.85
N ARG A 415 -24.08 35.67 31.70
CA ARG A 415 -22.96 36.57 31.38
C ARG A 415 -23.39 37.89 30.70
N GLY A 416 -24.69 38.13 30.53
CA GLY A 416 -25.23 39.44 30.12
C GLY A 416 -24.99 39.86 28.67
N GLN A 417 -24.65 38.95 27.74
CA GLN A 417 -24.25 39.32 26.37
C GLN A 417 -25.26 39.03 25.25
N TYR A 418 -26.51 38.64 25.55
CA TYR A 418 -27.53 38.47 24.51
C TYR A 418 -28.87 39.12 24.87
N LYS A 419 -29.39 39.97 23.97
CA LYS A 419 -30.77 40.50 24.01
C LYS A 419 -31.46 40.16 22.68
N PRO A 420 -32.65 39.52 22.68
CA PRO A 420 -33.41 39.31 21.46
C PRO A 420 -33.96 40.66 20.94
N PRO A 421 -34.20 40.80 19.63
CA PRO A 421 -34.56 42.08 19.04
C PRO A 421 -36.02 42.43 19.38
N SER A 422 -36.23 43.50 20.15
CA SER A 422 -37.50 44.25 20.13
C SER A 422 -37.31 45.71 20.56
N ASP A 423 -37.90 46.57 19.73
CA ASP A 423 -38.26 47.98 19.78
C ASP A 423 -37.57 49.02 20.70
N SER A 424 -37.37 50.16 20.05
CA SER A 424 -36.83 51.44 20.50
C SER A 424 -37.22 51.90 21.91
N SER A 425 -36.23 52.38 22.67
CA SER A 425 -36.29 53.70 23.31
C SER A 425 -34.93 54.13 23.89
N ASN A 426 -34.67 55.44 23.81
CA ASN A 426 -33.47 56.15 24.23
C ASN A 426 -33.04 55.91 25.68
N GLY A 427 -31.71 55.88 25.88
CA GLY A 427 -31.10 55.99 27.21
C GLY A 427 -29.59 56.21 27.11
N SER A 428 -29.17 57.47 27.04
CA SER A 428 -27.78 57.89 27.03
C SER A 428 -27.05 57.45 28.31
N ARG A 429 -26.00 56.63 28.18
CA ARG A 429 -24.99 56.40 29.22
C ARG A 429 -23.60 56.52 28.63
N THR A 430 -22.94 57.63 28.94
CA THR A 430 -21.50 57.81 28.76
C THR A 430 -20.76 56.90 29.74
N LEU A 431 -20.07 55.88 29.22
CA LEU A 431 -19.20 54.98 29.98
C LEU A 431 -17.75 55.17 29.52
N ASN A 432 -16.86 55.28 30.51
CA ASN A 432 -15.41 55.38 30.35
C ASN A 432 -14.87 54.33 29.37
N ARG A 433 -14.13 54.80 28.36
CA ARG A 433 -13.74 54.04 27.16
C ARG A 433 -12.41 53.29 27.30
N ASN A 434 -11.65 53.50 28.38
CA ASN A 434 -10.28 52.98 28.50
C ASN A 434 -10.13 51.74 29.40
N ASP A 435 -10.91 51.57 30.47
CA ASP A 435 -10.83 50.37 31.33
C ASP A 435 -11.57 49.14 30.76
N ASN A 436 -12.45 49.34 29.78
CA ASN A 436 -13.23 48.26 29.15
C ASN A 436 -12.50 47.56 28.00
N LEU A 437 -11.45 48.17 27.44
CA LEU A 437 -10.73 47.61 26.30
C LEU A 437 -9.81 46.46 26.75
N ASP A 438 -9.04 46.67 27.82
CA ASP A 438 -8.07 45.69 28.34
C ASP A 438 -8.75 44.45 28.94
N ASN A 439 -9.92 44.62 29.59
CA ASN A 439 -10.74 43.49 30.04
C ASN A 439 -11.34 42.70 28.86
N SER A 440 -11.74 43.37 27.78
CA SER A 440 -12.30 42.68 26.60
C SER A 440 -11.25 41.87 25.83
N GLU A 441 -9.98 42.31 25.84
CA GLU A 441 -8.87 41.57 25.23
C GLU A 441 -8.54 40.31 26.04
N VAL A 442 -8.47 40.42 27.37
CA VAL A 442 -8.29 39.27 28.28
C VAL A 442 -9.45 38.28 28.18
N ASP A 443 -10.70 38.76 28.12
CA ASP A 443 -11.88 37.92 27.95
C ASP A 443 -11.83 37.16 26.62
N ARG A 444 -11.33 37.78 25.55
CA ARG A 444 -11.15 37.13 24.25
C ARG A 444 -10.03 36.08 24.28
N GLU A 445 -8.92 36.35 24.98
CA GLU A 445 -7.85 35.37 25.21
C GLU A 445 -8.35 34.15 25.99
N LEU A 446 -9.14 34.36 27.04
CA LEU A 446 -9.76 33.29 27.83
C LEU A 446 -10.71 32.43 26.98
N LEU A 447 -11.53 33.05 26.13
CA LEU A 447 -12.41 32.33 25.20
C LEU A 447 -11.62 31.47 24.20
N LEU A 448 -10.48 31.95 23.69
CA LEU A 448 -9.62 31.17 22.80
C LEU A 448 -8.99 29.98 23.54
N VAL A 449 -8.58 30.15 24.80
CA VAL A 449 -8.02 29.07 25.62
C VAL A 449 -9.07 28.01 25.96
N ASP A 450 -10.28 28.42 26.33
CA ASP A 450 -11.40 27.50 26.59
C ASP A 450 -11.77 26.69 25.34
N ALA A 451 -11.79 27.34 24.16
CA ALA A 451 -12.01 26.65 22.89
C ALA A 451 -10.89 25.65 22.57
N ILE A 452 -9.62 26.03 22.80
CA ILE A 452 -8.46 25.12 22.66
C ILE A 452 -8.61 23.91 23.58
N GLN A 453 -9.01 24.11 24.84
CA GLN A 453 -9.21 23.03 25.80
C GLN A 453 -10.33 22.08 25.35
N GLY A 454 -11.45 22.62 24.85
CA GLY A 454 -12.53 21.83 24.27
C GLY A 454 -12.08 20.99 23.06
N ILE A 455 -11.32 21.58 22.15
CA ILE A 455 -10.75 20.87 20.99
C ILE A 455 -9.75 19.81 21.44
N LEU A 456 -8.98 20.04 22.51
CA LEU A 456 -8.02 19.08 23.05
C LEU A 456 -8.73 17.86 23.66
N THR A 457 -9.85 18.09 24.35
CA THR A 457 -10.74 17.03 24.84
C THR A 457 -11.33 16.23 23.68
N ASP A 458 -11.85 16.92 22.66
CA ASP A 458 -12.35 16.27 21.44
C ASP A 458 -11.27 15.42 20.75
N LEU A 459 -10.02 15.91 20.68
CA LEU A 459 -8.89 15.19 20.10
C LEU A 459 -8.55 13.92 20.89
N HIS A 460 -8.70 13.98 22.22
CA HIS A 460 -8.47 12.84 23.11
C HIS A 460 -9.58 11.79 23.01
N GLU A 461 -10.84 12.21 22.97
CA GLU A 461 -12.00 11.32 22.90
C GLU A 461 -12.22 10.75 21.49
N ASN A 462 -12.14 11.60 20.47
CA ASN A 462 -12.32 11.23 19.08
C ASN A 462 -11.44 12.07 18.15
N ARG A 463 -10.23 11.57 17.92
CA ARG A 463 -9.25 12.17 17.00
C ARG A 463 -9.81 12.53 15.61
N ASN A 464 -10.81 11.78 15.13
CA ASN A 464 -11.38 11.95 13.79
C ASN A 464 -12.78 12.59 13.82
N LYS A 465 -13.13 13.32 14.89
CA LYS A 465 -14.41 14.04 15.00
C LYS A 465 -14.63 14.93 13.78
N LYS A 466 -15.86 14.91 13.28
CA LYS A 466 -16.32 15.74 12.16
C LYS A 466 -17.35 16.70 12.71
N TYR A 467 -16.99 17.97 12.78
CA TYR A 467 -17.84 19.00 13.37
C TYR A 467 -19.00 19.32 12.45
N SER A 468 -20.17 19.53 13.03
CA SER A 468 -21.37 20.02 12.36
C SER A 468 -21.18 21.45 11.84
N TYR A 469 -22.09 21.89 10.97
CA TYR A 469 -22.10 23.27 10.50
C TYR A 469 -22.21 24.26 11.68
N GLU A 470 -23.09 23.98 12.64
CA GLU A 470 -23.30 24.87 13.80
C GLU A 470 -22.03 24.99 14.66
N GLU A 471 -21.36 23.88 14.96
CA GLU A 471 -20.08 23.89 15.69
C GLU A 471 -19.01 24.68 14.91
N TRP A 472 -18.89 24.46 13.59
CA TRP A 472 -17.96 25.21 12.75
C TRP A 472 -18.24 26.72 12.76
N THR A 473 -19.52 27.12 12.72
CA THR A 473 -19.89 28.55 12.78
C THR A 473 -19.62 29.18 14.14
N MET A 474 -19.89 28.47 15.24
CA MET A 474 -19.58 28.93 16.59
C MET A 474 -18.07 29.13 16.76
N LEU A 475 -17.27 28.19 16.25
CA LEU A 475 -15.82 28.29 16.28
C LEU A 475 -15.31 29.44 15.38
N ALA A 476 -15.86 29.57 14.17
CA ALA A 476 -15.51 30.65 13.24
C ALA A 476 -15.78 32.05 13.84
N GLN A 477 -16.87 32.21 14.58
CA GLN A 477 -17.22 33.45 15.29
C GLN A 477 -16.18 33.83 16.35
N THR A 478 -15.69 32.87 17.14
CA THR A 478 -14.63 33.17 18.13
C THR A 478 -13.30 33.57 17.49
N LEU A 479 -13.03 33.09 16.27
CA LEU A 479 -11.87 33.47 15.47
C LEU A 479 -12.09 34.79 14.69
N ASP A 480 -13.31 35.35 14.69
CA ASP A 480 -13.71 36.50 13.88
C ASP A 480 -13.40 36.30 12.38
N THR A 481 -13.69 35.09 11.89
CA THR A 481 -13.45 34.68 10.50
C THR A 481 -14.72 34.16 9.86
N GLN A 482 -14.94 34.51 8.59
CA GLN A 482 -15.99 33.91 7.76
C GLN A 482 -15.34 32.96 6.74
N PHE A 483 -15.86 31.74 6.66
CA PHE A 483 -15.34 30.73 5.75
C PHE A 483 -16.17 30.64 4.47
N ASP A 484 -15.49 30.76 3.33
CA ASP A 484 -16.05 30.34 2.05
C ASP A 484 -15.90 28.82 1.90
N TRP A 485 -16.99 28.09 2.12
CA TRP A 485 -17.01 26.63 2.15
C TRP A 485 -16.75 25.96 0.80
N LEU A 486 -17.11 26.62 -0.30
CA LEU A 486 -16.91 26.12 -1.66
C LEU A 486 -15.70 26.74 -2.34
N GLY A 487 -15.12 27.79 -1.76
CA GLY A 487 -13.98 28.53 -2.28
C GLY A 487 -12.65 27.79 -2.30
N PRO A 488 -11.63 28.39 -2.94
CA PRO A 488 -10.28 27.85 -2.93
C PRO A 488 -9.65 27.82 -1.53
N ASN A 489 -10.11 28.68 -0.62
CA ASN A 489 -9.60 28.81 0.75
C ASN A 489 -10.46 28.05 1.78
N SER A 490 -11.41 27.23 1.34
CA SER A 490 -12.27 26.46 2.24
C SER A 490 -11.43 25.60 3.19
N PRO A 491 -11.66 25.67 4.52
CA PRO A 491 -10.92 24.88 5.50
C PRO A 491 -11.20 23.37 5.35
N ILE A 492 -12.36 23.04 4.77
CA ILE A 492 -12.80 21.67 4.48
C ILE A 492 -12.60 21.30 3.00
N ARG A 493 -11.83 22.08 2.23
CA ARG A 493 -11.51 21.74 0.83
C ARG A 493 -10.83 20.38 0.73
N PHE A 494 -9.94 20.09 1.68
CA PHE A 494 -9.17 18.86 1.73
C PHE A 494 -9.58 18.00 2.94
N PRO A 495 -9.51 16.66 2.84
CA PRO A 495 -9.74 15.77 3.98
C PRO A 495 -8.62 15.99 5.00
N VAL A 496 -8.94 16.74 6.05
CA VAL A 496 -8.06 17.00 7.20
C VAL A 496 -8.70 16.50 8.48
N ASP A 497 -7.85 16.22 9.47
CA ASP A 497 -8.30 16.01 10.85
C ASP A 497 -8.73 17.35 11.41
N GLU A 498 -10.05 17.56 11.49
CA GLU A 498 -10.65 18.85 11.84
C GLU A 498 -10.26 19.35 13.22
N PRO A 499 -10.20 18.52 14.29
CA PRO A 499 -9.72 18.97 15.58
C PRO A 499 -8.28 19.50 15.51
N THR A 500 -7.41 18.82 14.74
CA THR A 500 -6.00 19.24 14.56
C THR A 500 -5.90 20.57 13.80
N LEU A 501 -6.71 20.74 12.75
CA LEU A 501 -6.77 21.99 11.99
C LEU A 501 -7.24 23.14 12.88
N LEU A 502 -8.35 22.95 13.59
CA LEU A 502 -8.93 23.95 14.48
C LEU A 502 -7.94 24.32 15.57
N LEU A 503 -7.32 23.35 16.24
CA LEU A 503 -6.29 23.61 17.25
C LEU A 503 -5.18 24.52 16.72
N ARG A 504 -4.73 24.29 15.47
CA ARG A 504 -3.72 25.13 14.84
C ARG A 504 -4.22 26.55 14.54
N LEU A 505 -5.46 26.70 14.07
CA LEU A 505 -6.07 28.01 13.80
C LEU A 505 -6.20 28.83 15.09
N TYR A 506 -6.73 28.23 16.15
CA TYR A 506 -6.87 28.87 17.46
C TYR A 506 -5.53 29.20 18.10
N TRP A 507 -4.57 28.29 18.03
CA TRP A 507 -3.23 28.53 18.55
C TRP A 507 -2.55 29.72 17.86
N ASN A 508 -2.68 29.82 16.54
CA ASN A 508 -2.14 30.94 15.77
C ASN A 508 -2.86 32.24 16.12
N SER A 509 -4.20 32.23 16.19
CA SER A 509 -4.99 33.41 16.57
C SER A 509 -4.64 33.91 17.98
N LEU A 510 -4.50 32.99 18.95
CA LEU A 510 -4.07 33.33 20.30
C LEU A 510 -2.66 33.95 20.30
N LYS A 511 -1.73 33.37 19.54
CA LYS A 511 -0.38 33.91 19.40
C LYS A 511 -0.39 35.31 18.78
N GLU A 512 -1.18 35.53 17.73
CA GLU A 512 -1.31 36.85 17.08
C GLU A 512 -1.87 37.88 18.06
N HIS A 513 -2.93 37.56 18.81
CA HIS A 513 -3.50 38.45 19.83
C HIS A 513 -2.50 38.78 20.95
N LEU A 514 -1.81 37.78 21.49
CA LEU A 514 -0.78 38.01 22.52
C LEU A 514 0.39 38.86 21.99
N THR A 515 0.73 38.70 20.71
CA THR A 515 1.79 39.48 20.07
C THR A 515 1.34 40.93 19.83
N SER A 516 0.11 41.15 19.34
CA SER A 516 -0.44 42.49 19.15
C SER A 516 -0.60 43.23 20.47
N ARG A 517 -1.01 42.53 21.53
CA ARG A 517 -1.12 43.08 22.88
C ARG A 517 0.24 43.43 23.48
N ARG A 518 1.26 42.59 23.23
CA ARG A 518 2.64 42.92 23.62
C ARG A 518 3.11 44.20 22.92
N ILE A 519 2.89 44.33 21.61
CA ILE A 519 3.28 45.51 20.83
C ILE A 519 2.55 46.76 21.31
N SER A 520 1.24 46.66 21.59
CA SER A 520 0.47 47.79 22.13
C SER A 520 0.92 48.22 23.52
N GLN A 521 1.41 47.29 24.36
CA GLN A 521 1.93 47.58 25.69
C GLN A 521 3.39 48.09 25.70
N THR A 522 4.24 47.67 24.75
CA THR A 522 5.65 48.10 24.72
C THR A 522 5.90 49.40 23.94
N GLY A 523 4.92 49.90 23.18
CA GLY A 523 5.01 51.19 22.48
C GLY A 523 6.05 51.26 21.35
N GLU A 524 6.68 50.14 20.99
CA GLU A 524 7.59 50.04 19.85
C GLU A 524 6.76 49.93 18.56
N SER A 525 6.58 51.06 17.89
CA SER A 525 6.30 51.08 16.45
C SER A 525 7.62 50.78 15.72
N GLU A 526 7.55 49.93 14.69
CA GLU A 526 8.69 49.52 13.84
C GLU A 526 9.63 50.65 13.43
#